data_AF-A0AB36IZR5-F1
#
_entry.id   AF-A0AB36IZR5-F1
#
_cell.length_a   1.000
_cell.length_b   1.000
_cell.length_c   1.000
_cell.angle_alpha   90.00
_cell.angle_beta   90.00
_cell.angle_gamma   90.00
#
_symmetry.space_group_name_H-M   'P 1'
#
loop_
_entity.id
_entity.type
_entity.pdbx_description
1 polymer ?
#
loop_
_entity_poly.entity_id
_entity_poly.type
_entity_poly.pdbx_seq_one_letter_code
_entity_poly.pdbx_strand_id
1 'polypeptide(L)'
;MATKTSIYRRLIAGIGGASLIVAVFLPWAGLQGVYRTGWELNAVAAALFVAAGVLGIATAITGGQYGAGRPDLSLIAATDLLNTTSMLLLAWLIPFDFPEHATRQPGVFIALISAAAIAFAVADYRPLRGAPWFPRLNTR
;
A
#
# COMPACT_ATOMS: atom_id res chain seq x y z
N MET A 1 -7.94 6.23 -25.97
CA MET A 1 -6.89 7.20 -25.59
C MET A 1 -6.17 6.63 -24.36
N ALA A 2 -5.00 6.00 -24.55
CA ALA A 2 -4.29 5.32 -23.46
C ALA A 2 -3.94 6.35 -22.37
N THR A 3 -4.51 6.20 -21.18
CA THR A 3 -4.24 7.14 -20.10
C THR A 3 -2.82 6.88 -19.59
N LYS A 4 -1.89 7.76 -19.96
CA LYS A 4 -0.51 7.69 -19.49
C LYS A 4 -0.53 7.94 -17.98
N THR A 5 -0.36 6.89 -17.17
CA THR A 5 -0.21 7.02 -15.72
C THR A 5 0.91 8.02 -15.47
N SER A 6 0.61 9.15 -14.80
CA SER A 6 1.59 10.21 -14.55
C SER A 6 2.83 9.61 -13.89
N ILE A 7 4.01 9.96 -14.40
CA ILE A 7 5.29 9.42 -13.91
C ILE A 7 5.46 9.62 -12.40
N TYR A 8 4.91 10.72 -11.86
CA TYR A 8 4.87 11.00 -10.43
C TYR A 8 4.13 9.92 -9.62
N ARG A 9 2.99 9.43 -10.09
CA ARG A 9 2.22 8.38 -9.40
C ARG A 9 3.00 7.06 -9.34
N ARG A 10 3.71 6.73 -10.42
CA ARG A 10 4.56 5.54 -10.48
C ARG A 10 5.72 5.66 -9.50
N LEU A 11 6.36 6.82 -9.43
CA LEU A 11 7.44 7.07 -8.46
C LEU A 11 6.93 6.99 -7.01
N ILE A 12 5.78 7.57 -6.70
CA ILE A 12 5.18 7.48 -5.36
C ILE A 12 4.87 6.03 -4.99
N ALA A 13 4.29 5.24 -5.90
CA ALA A 13 4.01 3.82 -5.66
C ALA A 13 5.30 3.00 -5.44
N GLY A 14 6.35 3.26 -6.22
CA GLY A 14 7.62 2.54 -6.11
C GLY A 14 8.41 2.90 -4.85
N ILE A 15 8.57 4.20 -4.58
CA ILE A 15 9.25 4.70 -3.38
C ILE A 15 8.46 4.31 -2.14
N GLY A 16 7.14 4.48 -2.16
CA GLY A 16 6.27 4.05 -1.08
C GLY A 16 6.40 2.55 -0.82
N GLY A 17 6.41 1.72 -1.88
CA GLY A 17 6.54 0.27 -1.74
C GLY A 17 7.90 -0.13 -1.14
N ALA A 18 8.98 0.49 -1.58
CA ALA A 18 10.31 0.27 -1.00
C ALA A 18 10.38 0.71 0.47
N SER A 19 9.86 1.90 0.78
CA SER A 19 9.77 2.44 2.15
C SER A 19 8.93 1.54 3.05
N LEU A 20 7.82 0.98 2.56
CA LEU A 20 6.99 0.06 3.31
C LEU A 20 7.75 -1.21 3.66
N ILE A 21 8.49 -1.80 2.72
CA ILE A 21 9.33 -2.98 2.96
C ILE A 21 10.39 -2.68 4.03
N VAL A 22 11.13 -1.57 3.87
CA VAL A 22 12.15 -1.16 4.84
C VAL A 22 11.55 -0.95 6.22
N ALA A 23 10.35 -0.35 6.30
CA ALA A 23 9.68 -0.06 7.55
C ALA A 23 9.34 -1.30 8.37
N VAL A 24 9.10 -2.47 7.74
CA VAL A 24 8.84 -3.73 8.47
C VAL A 24 10.05 -4.19 9.29
N PHE A 25 11.26 -3.86 8.84
CA PHE A 25 12.51 -4.20 9.52
C PHE A 25 12.95 -3.15 10.56
N LEU A 26 12.30 -2.00 10.59
CA LEU A 26 12.58 -0.98 11.60
C LEU A 26 11.94 -1.36 12.95
N PRO A 27 12.42 -0.77 14.06
CA PRO A 27 11.75 -0.87 15.35
C PRO A 27 10.31 -0.35 15.28
N TRP A 28 9.36 -1.16 15.73
CA TRP A 28 7.94 -0.81 15.85
C TRP A 28 7.54 -0.59 17.30
N ALA A 29 8.06 -1.42 18.21
CA ALA A 29 7.78 -1.33 19.64
C ALA A 29 9.09 -1.39 20.44
N GLY A 30 9.19 -0.55 21.47
CA GLY A 30 10.19 -0.69 22.52
C GLY A 30 9.53 -1.25 23.78
N LEU A 31 9.96 -2.43 24.22
CA LEU A 31 9.51 -3.11 25.44
C LEU A 31 10.72 -3.35 26.35
N GLN A 32 10.72 -2.75 27.54
CA GLN A 32 11.77 -2.93 28.56
C GLN A 32 13.22 -2.74 28.02
N GLY A 33 13.41 -1.75 27.14
CA GLY A 33 14.73 -1.45 26.54
C GLY A 33 15.12 -2.34 25.35
N VAL A 34 14.27 -3.30 24.96
CA VAL A 34 14.45 -4.11 23.75
C VAL A 34 13.54 -3.60 22.64
N TYR A 35 14.11 -3.37 21.47
CA TYR A 35 13.38 -2.96 20.27
C TYR A 35 12.92 -4.18 19.48
N ARG A 36 11.61 -4.26 19.22
CA ARG A 36 11.01 -5.30 18.38
C ARG A 36 10.63 -4.74 17.02
N THR A 37 10.95 -5.49 15.98
CA THR A 37 10.59 -5.16 14.59
C THR A 37 9.15 -5.56 14.28
N GLY A 38 8.63 -5.16 13.11
CA GLY A 38 7.29 -5.55 12.67
C GLY A 38 7.13 -7.08 12.57
N TRP A 39 8.18 -7.79 12.19
CA TRP A 39 8.22 -9.26 12.13
C TRP A 39 8.03 -9.92 13.49
N GLU A 40 8.68 -9.37 14.51
CA GLU A 40 8.63 -9.90 15.87
C GLU A 40 7.33 -9.58 16.60
N LEU A 41 6.64 -8.51 16.20
CA LEU A 41 5.33 -8.15 16.73
C LEU A 41 4.21 -8.92 16.05
N ASN A 42 4.20 -8.96 14.71
CA ASN A 42 3.15 -9.63 13.95
C ASN A 42 3.67 -10.04 12.57
N ALA A 43 4.19 -11.26 12.47
CA ALA A 43 4.77 -11.81 11.24
C ALA A 43 3.75 -11.89 10.08
N VAL A 44 2.47 -12.09 10.36
CA VAL A 44 1.42 -12.17 9.33
C VAL A 44 1.18 -10.78 8.72
N ALA A 45 1.03 -9.76 9.56
CA ALA A 45 0.90 -8.38 9.11
C ALA A 45 2.17 -7.93 8.36
N ALA A 46 3.35 -8.25 8.89
CA ALA A 46 4.63 -7.99 8.25
C ALA A 46 4.72 -8.60 6.84
N ALA A 47 4.30 -9.86 6.66
CA ALA A 47 4.25 -10.51 5.36
C ALA A 47 3.29 -9.81 4.38
N LEU A 48 2.11 -9.37 4.85
CA LEU A 48 1.16 -8.60 4.06
C LEU A 48 1.75 -7.25 3.62
N PHE A 49 2.43 -6.53 4.50
CA PHE A 49 3.07 -5.25 4.17
C PHE A 49 4.20 -5.42 3.15
N VAL A 50 5.00 -6.48 3.26
CA VAL A 50 6.02 -6.81 2.26
C VAL A 50 5.37 -7.12 0.91
N ALA A 51 4.30 -7.93 0.88
CA ALA A 51 3.57 -8.21 -0.35
C ALA A 51 2.98 -6.94 -0.98
N ALA A 52 2.37 -6.07 -0.17
CA ALA A 52 1.87 -4.77 -0.63
C ALA A 52 2.99 -3.89 -1.20
N GLY A 53 4.15 -3.86 -0.55
CA GLY A 53 5.32 -3.11 -1.03
C GLY A 53 5.87 -3.65 -2.34
N VAL A 54 5.98 -4.98 -2.49
CA VAL A 54 6.39 -5.64 -3.74
C VAL A 54 5.42 -5.31 -4.88
N LEU A 55 4.11 -5.33 -4.63
CA LEU A 55 3.13 -4.94 -5.64
C LEU A 55 3.21 -3.45 -5.98
N GLY A 56 3.47 -2.57 -5.01
CA GLY A 56 3.73 -1.15 -5.25
C GLY A 56 4.91 -0.93 -6.21
N ILE A 57 6.01 -1.64 -5.98
CA ILE A 57 7.20 -1.63 -6.87
C ILE A 57 6.84 -2.19 -8.25
N ALA A 58 6.16 -3.33 -8.30
CA ALA A 58 5.75 -3.94 -9.57
C ALA A 58 4.84 -3.00 -10.38
N THR A 59 3.89 -2.32 -9.73
CA THR A 59 3.01 -1.31 -10.34
C THR A 59 3.80 -0.11 -10.85
N ALA A 60 4.82 0.33 -10.10
CA ALA A 60 5.71 1.40 -10.55
C ALA A 60 6.48 1.01 -11.82
N ILE A 61 7.06 -0.19 -11.88
CA ILE A 61 7.86 -0.68 -13.01
C ILE A 61 6.99 -0.91 -14.26
N THR A 62 5.85 -1.57 -14.09
CA THR A 62 4.98 -1.98 -15.20
C THR A 62 4.02 -0.88 -15.65
N GLY A 63 3.85 0.17 -14.84
CA GLY A 63 2.81 1.18 -15.05
C GLY A 63 1.40 0.66 -14.78
N GLY A 64 1.27 -0.54 -14.21
CA GLY A 64 -0.02 -1.11 -13.82
C GLY A 64 -0.81 -1.79 -14.95
N GLN A 65 -0.24 -1.85 -16.15
CA GLN A 65 -0.92 -2.29 -17.38
C GLN A 65 -0.90 -3.81 -17.59
N TYR A 66 -0.11 -4.54 -16.81
CA TYR A 66 0.05 -5.98 -16.94
C TYR A 66 -0.63 -6.69 -15.77
N GLY A 67 -1.77 -7.31 -16.05
CA GLY A 67 -2.31 -8.39 -15.22
C GLY A 67 -1.51 -9.65 -15.45
N ALA A 68 -1.00 -10.29 -14.39
CA ALA A 68 -0.26 -11.54 -14.50
C ALA A 68 -1.16 -12.64 -15.10
N GLY A 69 -1.12 -12.82 -16.43
CA GLY A 69 -1.80 -13.90 -17.14
C GLY A 69 -3.31 -13.77 -17.32
N ARG A 70 -3.96 -12.71 -16.81
CA ARG A 70 -5.39 -12.43 -17.06
C ARG A 70 -5.63 -10.94 -17.33
N PRO A 71 -6.24 -10.59 -18.48
CA PRO A 71 -6.54 -9.19 -18.81
C PRO A 71 -7.55 -8.55 -17.84
N ASP A 72 -8.32 -9.35 -17.11
CA ASP A 72 -9.33 -8.88 -16.15
C ASP A 72 -8.75 -8.52 -14.78
N LEU A 73 -7.50 -8.91 -14.49
CA LEU A 73 -6.83 -8.62 -13.21
C LEU A 73 -5.85 -7.46 -13.39
N SER A 74 -6.19 -6.29 -12.85
CA SER A 74 -5.32 -5.13 -12.91
C SER A 74 -4.33 -5.11 -11.75
N LEU A 75 -3.04 -4.93 -12.04
CA LEU A 75 -2.01 -4.77 -11.00
C LEU A 75 -2.24 -3.49 -10.16
N ILE A 76 -2.82 -2.45 -10.76
CA ILE A 76 -3.26 -1.23 -10.06
C ILE A 76 -4.31 -1.58 -9.02
N ALA A 77 -5.33 -2.37 -9.40
CA ALA A 77 -6.40 -2.77 -8.48
C ALA A 77 -5.85 -3.64 -7.34
N ALA A 78 -4.92 -4.56 -7.64
CA ALA A 78 -4.29 -5.40 -6.62
C ALA A 78 -3.43 -4.57 -5.65
N THR A 79 -2.62 -3.63 -6.16
CA THR A 79 -1.84 -2.72 -5.33
C THR A 79 -2.74 -1.85 -4.46
N ASP A 80 -3.78 -1.24 -5.03
CA ASP A 80 -4.73 -0.40 -4.31
C ASP A 80 -5.42 -1.16 -3.17
N LEU A 81 -5.94 -2.36 -3.46
CA LEU A 81 -6.62 -3.19 -2.48
C LEU A 81 -5.70 -3.60 -1.32
N LEU A 82 -4.54 -4.19 -1.62
CA LEU A 82 -3.63 -4.69 -0.58
C LEU A 82 -3.07 -3.55 0.27
N ASN A 83 -2.83 -2.42 -0.36
CA ASN A 83 -2.21 -1.31 0.31
C ASN A 83 -3.23 -0.47 1.11
N THR A 84 -4.48 -0.36 0.64
CA THR A 84 -5.60 0.16 1.45
C THR A 84 -5.88 -0.75 2.66
N THR A 85 -5.87 -2.07 2.45
CA THR A 85 -6.00 -3.05 3.55
C THR A 85 -4.85 -2.89 4.55
N SER A 86 -3.62 -2.70 4.06
CA SER A 86 -2.45 -2.45 4.90
C SER A 86 -2.58 -1.18 5.73
N MET A 87 -3.05 -0.10 5.12
CA MET A 87 -3.31 1.17 5.79
C MET A 87 -4.38 1.01 6.89
N LEU A 88 -5.49 0.34 6.59
CA LEU A 88 -6.57 0.10 7.56
C LEU A 88 -6.07 -0.77 8.72
N LEU A 89 -5.31 -1.83 8.43
CA LEU A 89 -4.74 -2.70 9.45
C LEU A 89 -3.80 -1.93 10.37
N LEU A 90 -2.93 -1.07 9.83
CA LEU A 90 -2.05 -0.22 10.63
C LEU A 90 -2.82 0.81 11.46
N ALA A 91 -3.82 1.45 10.87
CA ALA A 91 -4.69 2.40 11.55
C ALA A 91 -5.48 1.75 12.71
N TRP A 92 -5.78 0.45 12.60
CA TRP A 92 -6.38 -0.34 13.67
C TRP A 92 -5.36 -0.78 14.73
N LEU A 93 -4.22 -1.31 14.29
CA LEU A 93 -3.22 -1.93 15.16
C LEU A 93 -2.55 -0.92 16.10
N ILE A 94 -2.30 0.30 15.63
CA ILE A 94 -1.66 1.37 16.41
C ILE A 94 -2.46 1.76 17.69
N PRO A 95 -3.78 2.03 17.62
CA PRO A 95 -4.57 2.38 18.79
C PRO A 95 -5.09 1.18 19.61
N PHE A 96 -5.44 0.05 18.99
CA PHE A 96 -6.22 -1.00 19.67
C PHE A 96 -5.46 -2.30 19.97
N ASP A 97 -4.50 -2.70 19.14
CA ASP A 97 -3.84 -4.02 19.22
C ASP A 97 -2.33 -3.90 19.51
N PHE A 98 -1.88 -2.70 19.89
CA PHE A 98 -0.49 -2.47 20.28
C PHE A 98 -0.25 -2.99 21.71
N PRO A 99 0.88 -3.65 22.00
CA PRO A 99 1.12 -4.22 23.32
C PRO A 99 1.00 -3.15 24.42
N GLU A 100 0.22 -3.47 25.46
CA GLU A 100 0.12 -2.62 26.64
C GLU A 100 1.53 -2.43 27.22
N HIS A 101 1.91 -1.17 27.50
CA HIS A 101 3.25 -0.75 27.96
C HIS A 101 4.38 -0.71 26.91
N ALA A 102 4.11 -0.97 25.63
CA ALA A 102 5.08 -0.74 24.57
C ALA A 102 5.13 0.73 24.13
N THR A 103 6.34 1.27 23.99
CA THR A 103 6.54 2.57 23.33
C THR A 103 6.46 2.39 21.82
N ARG A 104 5.61 3.16 21.14
CA ARG A 104 5.51 3.15 19.67
C ARG A 104 6.76 3.78 19.07
N GLN A 105 7.40 3.07 18.15
CA GLN A 105 8.64 3.48 17.51
C GLN A 105 8.38 3.95 16.07
N PRO A 106 9.34 4.66 15.43
CA PRO A 106 9.13 5.28 14.13
C PRO A 106 8.73 4.32 13.00
N GLY A 107 9.14 3.04 13.06
CA GLY A 107 8.90 2.06 11.99
C GLY A 107 7.41 1.88 11.68
N VAL A 108 6.55 1.85 12.70
CA VAL A 108 5.10 1.67 12.50
C VAL A 108 4.46 2.87 11.79
N PHE A 109 4.94 4.08 12.06
CA PHE A 109 4.43 5.31 11.45
C PHE A 109 4.93 5.45 10.01
N ILE A 110 6.19 5.08 9.74
CA ILE A 110 6.72 5.06 8.36
C ILE A 110 5.96 4.05 7.52
N ALA A 111 5.63 2.87 8.07
CA ALA A 111 4.79 1.88 7.40
C ALA A 111 3.41 2.46 7.07
N LEU A 112 2.76 3.13 8.03
CA LEU A 112 1.43 3.73 7.82
C LEU A 112 1.46 4.83 6.76
N ILE A 113 2.44 5.74 6.81
CA ILE A 113 2.58 6.83 5.84
C ILE A 113 2.86 6.25 4.44
N SER A 114 3.73 5.24 4.35
CA SER A 114 4.05 4.58 3.07
C SER A 114 2.83 3.89 2.49
N ALA A 115 2.09 3.15 3.31
CA ALA A 115 0.83 2.55 2.90
C ALA A 115 -0.18 3.63 2.48
N ALA A 116 -0.40 4.68 3.26
CA ALA A 116 -1.30 5.76 2.84
C ALA A 116 -0.88 6.36 1.48
N ALA A 117 0.39 6.70 1.31
CA ALA A 117 0.91 7.32 0.09
C ALA A 117 0.68 6.46 -1.16
N ILE A 118 0.91 5.16 -1.09
CA ILE A 118 0.68 4.25 -2.22
C ILE A 118 -0.83 4.16 -2.54
N ALA A 119 -1.71 4.09 -1.53
CA ALA A 119 -3.15 3.93 -1.71
C ALA A 119 -3.71 5.17 -2.43
N PHE A 120 -3.35 6.36 -1.96
CA PHE A 120 -3.75 7.61 -2.59
C PHE A 120 -3.14 7.81 -3.99
N ALA A 121 -1.94 7.29 -4.25
CA ALA A 121 -1.31 7.42 -5.57
C ALA A 121 -1.97 6.54 -6.63
N VAL A 122 -2.36 5.33 -6.25
CA VAL A 122 -2.85 4.28 -7.15
C VAL A 122 -4.37 4.31 -7.32
N ALA A 123 -5.13 4.81 -6.33
CA ALA A 123 -6.58 4.88 -6.38
C ALA A 123 -7.13 5.60 -7.64
N ASP A 124 -8.19 5.02 -8.20
CA ASP A 124 -8.92 5.59 -9.32
C ASP A 124 -10.03 6.54 -8.85
N TYR A 125 -9.74 7.84 -8.87
CA TYR A 125 -10.70 8.88 -8.50
C TYR A 125 -11.65 9.30 -9.63
N ARG A 126 -11.56 8.69 -10.83
CA ARG A 126 -12.43 9.06 -11.96
C ARG A 126 -13.93 8.99 -11.62
N PRO A 127 -14.44 7.97 -10.90
CA PRO A 127 -15.85 7.92 -10.53
C PRO A 127 -16.30 9.12 -9.69
N LEU A 128 -15.41 9.69 -8.87
CA LEU A 128 -15.68 10.84 -8.01
C LEU A 128 -15.58 12.18 -8.75
N ARG A 129 -14.99 12.20 -9.96
CA ARG A 129 -14.85 13.40 -10.81
C ARG A 129 -15.98 13.53 -11.84
N GLY A 130 -17.13 12.91 -11.57
CA GLY A 130 -18.29 12.95 -12.48
C GLY A 130 -18.08 12.13 -13.76
N ALA A 131 -17.14 11.19 -13.78
CA ALA A 131 -17.04 10.25 -14.89
C ALA A 131 -18.30 9.36 -14.90
N PRO A 132 -18.84 9.02 -16.09
CA PRO A 132 -19.97 8.10 -16.18
C PRO A 132 -19.62 6.78 -15.49
N TRP A 133 -20.50 6.29 -14.61
CA TRP A 133 -20.33 5.01 -13.90
C TRP A 133 -20.21 3.81 -14.85
N PHE A 134 -20.74 3.95 -16.07
CA PHE A 134 -20.65 2.96 -17.13
C PHE A 134 -20.06 3.57 -18.40
N PRO A 135 -19.33 2.78 -19.21
CA PRO A 135 -18.88 3.22 -20.53
C PRO A 135 -20.06 3.73 -21.35
N ARG A 136 -19.91 4.88 -22.02
CA ARG A 136 -20.93 5.35 -22.96
C ARG A 136 -21.00 4.36 -24.12
N LEU A 137 -22.10 3.62 -24.21
CA LEU A 137 -22.42 2.82 -25.38
C LEU A 137 -22.79 3.79 -26.49
N ASN A 138 -21.90 3.96 -27.47
CA ASN A 138 -22.26 4.61 -28.72
C ASN A 138 -23.18 3.66 -29.48
N THR A 139 -24.48 3.81 -29.31
CA THR A 139 -25.47 3.29 -30.26
C THR A 139 -25.35 4.14 -31.52
N ARG A 140 -24.70 3.59 -32.54
CA ARG A 140 -24.89 4.03 -33.92
C ARG A 140 -26.11 3.35 -34.48
#